data_AF-A0A851HEG1-F1
#
_entry.id   AF-A0A851HEG1-F1
#
_cell.length_a   1.000
_cell.length_b   1.000
_cell.length_c   1.000
_cell.angle_alpha   90.00
_cell.angle_beta   90.00
_cell.angle_gamma   90.00
#
_symmetry.space_group_name_H-M   'P 1'
#
loop_
_entity.id
_entity.type
_entity.pdbx_description
1 polymer ?
#
loop_
_entity_poly.entity_id
_entity_poly.type
_entity_poly.pdbx_seq_one_letter_code
_entity_poly.pdbx_strand_id
1 'polypeptide(L)'
;MAWTQARQTFIDARLRNPQSLPAPVSLPERVVGSDETVYEYLICTEKASYFPVLVVTNRGIVYTEYKTIRGWRVAEHVPAQAVAGAAYEKRWITGRIHVYQHDGGGFSVKTRLGEENVEWAMHLVDLMNRLSTAR
;
A
#
# COMPACT_ATOMS: atom_id res chain seq x y z
N MET A 1 27.20 -0.98 3.59
CA MET A 1 26.15 -0.35 2.75
C MET A 1 25.19 0.36 3.69
N ALA A 2 25.08 1.68 3.60
CA ALA A 2 24.07 2.42 4.35
C ALA A 2 22.66 2.03 3.86
N TRP A 3 21.70 1.91 4.76
CA TRP A 3 20.31 1.64 4.37
C TRP A 3 19.72 2.86 3.67
N THR A 4 18.88 2.62 2.66
CA THR A 4 18.13 3.68 1.99
C THR A 4 17.02 4.21 2.89
N GLN A 5 16.57 5.45 2.68
CA GLN A 5 15.48 6.05 3.45
C GLN A 5 14.19 5.21 3.32
N ALA A 6 13.90 4.73 2.11
CA ALA A 6 12.76 3.86 1.86
C ALA A 6 12.83 2.54 2.65
N ARG A 7 14.02 1.94 2.74
CA ARG A 7 14.21 0.71 3.53
C ARG A 7 14.04 0.96 5.02
N GLN A 8 14.64 2.04 5.54
CA GLN A 8 14.54 2.37 6.95
C GLN A 8 13.07 2.60 7.36
N THR A 9 12.37 3.47 6.64
CA THR A 9 10.98 3.83 6.95
C THR A 9 10.00 2.68 6.74
N PHE A 10 10.26 1.80 5.77
CA PHE A 10 9.49 0.56 5.61
C PHE A 10 9.69 -0.43 6.77
N ILE A 11 10.90 -0.55 7.29
CA ILE A 11 11.16 -1.39 8.48
C ILE A 11 10.39 -0.83 9.67
N ASP A 12 10.39 0.49 9.86
CA ASP A 12 9.63 1.13 10.94
C ASP A 12 8.12 0.93 10.77
N ALA A 13 7.59 1.07 9.56
CA ALA A 13 6.20 0.74 9.23
C ALA A 13 5.88 -0.73 9.50
N ARG A 14 6.80 -1.65 9.18
CA ARG A 14 6.65 -3.08 9.45
C ARG A 14 6.60 -3.41 10.93
N LEU A 15 7.32 -2.68 11.78
CA LEU A 15 7.26 -2.86 13.24
C LEU A 15 5.94 -2.39 13.84
N ARG A 16 5.25 -1.44 13.18
CA ARG A 16 3.92 -0.95 13.59
C ARG A 16 2.76 -1.73 12.98
N ASN A 17 2.98 -2.41 11.85
CA ASN A 17 1.92 -3.11 11.13
C ASN A 17 1.44 -4.35 11.90
N PRO A 18 0.15 -4.42 12.28
CA PRO A 18 -0.41 -5.56 13.01
C PRO A 18 -0.50 -6.86 12.18
N GLN A 19 -0.40 -6.77 10.86
CA GLN A 19 -0.52 -7.92 9.97
C GLN A 19 0.71 -8.83 10.11
N SER A 20 0.48 -10.00 10.73
CA SER A 20 1.48 -11.00 11.13
C SER A 20 2.32 -11.67 10.03
N LEU A 21 2.14 -11.30 8.75
CA LEU A 21 2.95 -11.83 7.64
C LEU A 21 4.02 -10.83 7.24
N PRO A 22 5.31 -11.17 7.22
CA PRO A 22 6.34 -10.21 6.86
C PRO A 22 6.33 -10.00 5.34
N ALA A 23 5.92 -8.81 4.90
CA ALA A 23 6.36 -8.33 3.59
C ALA A 23 7.90 -8.34 3.55
N PRO A 24 8.55 -8.75 2.45
CA PRO A 24 10.01 -8.85 2.41
C PRO A 24 10.68 -7.51 2.69
N VAL A 25 11.73 -7.52 3.51
CA VAL A 25 12.50 -6.30 3.87
C VAL A 25 13.09 -5.61 2.64
N SER A 26 13.32 -6.36 1.56
CA SER A 26 13.82 -5.84 0.28
C SER A 26 12.73 -5.29 -0.65
N LEU A 27 11.45 -5.36 -0.27
CA LEU A 27 10.34 -4.83 -1.08
C LEU A 27 10.57 -3.37 -1.51
N PRO A 28 10.96 -2.44 -0.62
CA PRO A 28 11.09 -1.03 -0.99
C PRO A 28 12.11 -0.78 -2.10
N GLU A 29 13.25 -1.49 -2.06
CA GLU A 29 14.32 -1.40 -3.05
C GLU A 29 13.87 -1.83 -4.47
N ARG A 30 12.70 -2.48 -4.59
CA ARG A 30 12.16 -2.97 -5.85
C ARG A 30 11.01 -2.13 -6.38
N VAL A 31 10.32 -1.36 -5.54
CA VAL A 31 9.00 -0.80 -5.88
C VAL A 31 8.84 0.69 -5.55
N VAL A 32 9.75 1.29 -4.78
CA VAL A 32 9.76 2.73 -4.47
C VAL A 32 11.15 3.31 -4.66
N GLY A 33 11.25 4.65 -4.77
CA GLY A 33 12.53 5.34 -4.86
C GLY A 33 13.36 5.18 -3.58
N SER A 34 14.69 5.14 -3.67
CA SER A 34 15.56 4.95 -2.50
C SER A 34 15.46 6.08 -1.45
N ASP A 35 15.11 7.28 -1.88
CA ASP A 35 14.94 8.49 -1.08
C ASP A 35 13.47 8.72 -0.66
N GLU A 36 12.57 7.80 -1.03
CA GLU A 36 11.16 7.88 -0.72
C GLU A 36 10.88 7.51 0.74
N THR A 37 9.94 8.20 1.37
CA THR A 37 9.48 7.85 2.73
C THR A 37 8.28 6.93 2.61
N VAL A 38 8.40 5.72 3.12
CA VAL A 38 7.24 4.83 3.28
C VAL A 38 6.56 5.19 4.59
N TYR A 39 5.29 5.58 4.50
CA TYR A 39 4.50 5.87 5.69
C TYR A 39 3.99 4.58 6.30
N GLU A 40 3.17 3.83 5.55
CA GLU A 40 2.58 2.56 5.98
C GLU A 40 2.32 1.64 4.78
N TYR A 41 2.06 0.36 5.06
CA TYR A 41 1.66 -0.61 4.03
C TYR A 41 0.56 -1.54 4.53
N LEU A 42 -0.13 -2.19 3.59
CA LEU A 42 -1.17 -3.17 3.84
C LEU A 42 -0.98 -4.38 2.94
N ILE A 43 -1.12 -5.57 3.52
CA ILE A 43 -1.17 -6.82 2.79
C ILE A 43 -2.61 -7.02 2.29
N CYS A 44 -2.74 -7.02 0.98
CA CYS A 44 -3.99 -7.21 0.27
C CYS A 44 -4.28 -8.71 0.07
N THR A 45 -5.39 -9.02 -0.59
CA THR A 45 -5.74 -10.38 -1.01
C THR A 45 -6.00 -10.44 -2.50
N GLU A 46 -5.35 -11.37 -3.18
CA GLU A 46 -5.61 -11.61 -4.60
C GLU A 46 -5.34 -13.07 -4.94
N LYS A 47 -6.19 -13.68 -5.76
CA LYS A 47 -6.08 -15.12 -6.07
C LYS A 47 -4.80 -15.49 -6.82
N ALA A 48 -4.24 -14.56 -7.60
CA ALA A 48 -3.12 -14.81 -8.52
C ALA A 48 -1.78 -14.20 -8.06
N SER A 49 -1.74 -13.56 -6.89
CA SER A 49 -0.54 -12.91 -6.34
C SER A 49 -0.22 -13.51 -4.97
N TYR A 50 1.04 -13.89 -4.77
CA TYR A 50 1.49 -14.48 -3.50
C TYR A 50 1.57 -13.44 -2.38
N PHE A 51 1.91 -12.20 -2.74
CA PHE A 51 2.10 -11.10 -1.78
C PHE A 51 1.65 -9.78 -2.41
N PRO A 52 0.34 -9.55 -2.58
CA PRO A 52 -0.14 -8.26 -3.02
C PRO A 52 0.00 -7.25 -1.88
N VAL A 53 0.78 -6.18 -2.07
CA VAL A 53 1.06 -5.18 -1.03
C VAL A 53 0.73 -3.79 -1.56
N LEU A 54 -0.09 -3.07 -0.80
CA LEU A 54 -0.37 -1.66 -1.00
C LEU A 54 0.54 -0.84 -0.10
N VAL A 55 1.32 0.07 -0.67
CA VAL A 55 2.29 0.92 0.03
C VAL A 55 1.87 2.38 -0.13
N VAL A 56 1.85 3.11 0.97
CA VAL A 56 1.59 4.56 0.97
C VAL A 56 2.88 5.29 1.30
N THR A 57 3.22 6.28 0.49
CA THR A 57 4.48 7.01 0.59
C THR A 57 4.26 8.52 0.50
N ASN A 58 5.34 9.30 0.68
CA ASN A 58 5.32 10.73 0.43
C ASN A 58 5.16 11.08 -1.06
N ARG A 59 5.39 10.15 -1.99
CA ARG A 59 5.26 10.38 -3.44
C ARG A 59 3.97 9.82 -4.03
N GLY A 60 3.26 8.96 -3.32
CA GLY A 60 1.98 8.43 -3.79
C GLY A 60 1.59 7.11 -3.15
N ILE A 61 0.80 6.35 -3.90
CA ILE A 61 0.27 5.05 -3.51
C ILE A 61 0.73 4.03 -4.54
N VAL A 62 1.41 2.98 -4.09
CA VAL A 62 1.97 1.94 -4.94
C VAL A 62 1.32 0.61 -4.58
N TYR A 63 0.65 -0.02 -5.54
CA TYR A 63 0.19 -1.40 -5.40
C TYR A 63 1.14 -2.34 -6.10
N THR A 64 1.54 -3.40 -5.41
CA THR A 64 2.59 -4.31 -5.85
C THR A 64 2.12 -5.75 -5.80
N GLU A 65 2.68 -6.56 -6.69
CA GLU A 65 2.46 -8.00 -6.74
C GLU A 65 3.79 -8.73 -6.83
N TYR A 66 3.84 -9.93 -6.24
CA TYR A 66 4.95 -10.86 -6.44
C TYR A 66 4.53 -11.98 -7.39
N LYS A 67 5.26 -12.13 -8.51
CA LYS A 67 5.08 -13.22 -9.48
C LYS A 67 6.30 -14.14 -9.45
N THR A 68 6.10 -15.44 -9.29
CA THR A 68 7.19 -16.43 -9.10
C THR A 68 8.32 -16.31 -10.13
N ILE A 69 8.01 -16.02 -11.39
CA ILE A 69 9.00 -15.95 -12.47
C ILE A 69 9.60 -14.54 -12.63
N ARG A 70 8.82 -13.48 -12.33
CA ARG A 70 9.20 -12.08 -12.62
C ARG A 70 9.59 -11.27 -11.38
N GLY A 71 9.44 -11.85 -10.20
CA GLY A 71 9.67 -11.17 -8.93
C GLY A 71 8.62 -10.11 -8.61
N TRP A 72 9.05 -9.08 -7.88
CA TRP A 72 8.24 -7.94 -7.51
C TRP A 72 7.95 -7.03 -8.71
N ARG A 73 6.70 -6.60 -8.81
CA ARG A 73 6.22 -5.67 -9.83
C ARG A 73 5.31 -4.63 -9.19
N VAL A 74 5.41 -3.39 -9.66
CA VAL A 74 4.37 -2.38 -9.46
C VAL A 74 3.20 -2.70 -10.42
N ALA A 75 2.06 -3.04 -9.85
CA ALA A 75 0.83 -3.32 -10.58
C ALA A 75 0.09 -2.01 -10.90
N GLU A 76 -0.05 -1.14 -9.90
CA GLU A 76 -0.65 0.19 -10.04
C GLU A 76 0.18 1.22 -9.27
N HIS A 77 0.21 2.45 -9.75
CA HIS A 77 0.85 3.58 -9.07
C HIS A 77 0.05 4.85 -9.29
N VAL A 78 -0.32 5.51 -8.19
CA VAL A 78 -0.99 6.81 -8.21
C VAL A 78 -0.09 7.83 -7.52
N PRO A 79 0.47 8.81 -8.26
CA PRO A 79 1.25 9.90 -7.67
C PRO A 79 0.42 10.70 -6.66
N ALA A 80 1.03 11.18 -5.58
CA ALA A 80 0.36 11.90 -4.49
C ALA A 80 -0.51 13.07 -5.01
N GLN A 81 0.03 13.85 -5.95
CA GLN A 81 -0.68 14.98 -6.57
C GLN A 81 -1.94 14.60 -7.37
N ALA A 82 -2.02 13.34 -7.80
CA ALA A 82 -3.15 12.79 -8.56
C ALA A 82 -4.20 12.13 -7.64
N VAL A 83 -3.87 11.84 -6.37
CA VAL A 83 -4.80 11.22 -5.42
C VAL A 83 -5.94 12.19 -5.09
N ALA A 84 -7.17 11.81 -5.45
CA ALA A 84 -8.38 12.54 -5.08
C ALA A 84 -8.97 12.08 -3.75
N GLY A 85 -8.59 10.88 -3.30
CA GLY A 85 -9.02 10.31 -2.03
C GLY A 85 -9.02 8.79 -2.06
N ALA A 86 -9.44 8.18 -0.97
CA ALA A 86 -9.62 6.76 -0.83
C ALA A 86 -10.83 6.44 0.05
N ALA A 87 -11.40 5.25 -0.16
CA ALA A 87 -12.50 4.76 0.65
C ALA A 87 -12.36 3.26 0.94
N TYR A 88 -12.82 2.85 2.12
CA TYR A 88 -12.96 1.44 2.47
C TYR A 88 -14.42 0.99 2.30
N GLU A 89 -14.60 -0.13 1.61
CA GLU A 89 -15.88 -0.80 1.41
C GLU A 89 -15.83 -2.18 2.08
N LYS A 90 -16.64 -2.39 3.11
CA LYS A 90 -16.82 -3.71 3.72
C LYS A 90 -17.81 -4.54 2.89
N ARG A 91 -17.39 -5.72 2.44
CA ARG A 91 -18.28 -6.73 1.81
C ARG A 91 -18.48 -7.92 2.74
N TRP A 92 -19.35 -8.85 2.36
CA TRP A 92 -19.69 -10.03 3.18
C TRP A 92 -18.45 -10.83 3.60
N ILE A 93 -17.58 -11.20 2.66
CA ILE A 93 -16.42 -12.09 2.93
C ILE A 93 -15.05 -11.42 2.77
N THR A 94 -15.00 -10.18 2.29
CA THR A 94 -13.75 -9.42 2.05
C THR A 94 -13.96 -7.94 2.30
N GLY A 95 -12.87 -7.20 2.52
CA GLY A 95 -12.87 -5.74 2.37
C GLY A 95 -12.38 -5.31 1.00
N ARG A 96 -12.59 -4.04 0.66
CA ARG A 96 -12.01 -3.41 -0.52
C ARG A 96 -11.58 -1.98 -0.20
N ILE A 97 -10.36 -1.62 -0.56
CA ILE A 97 -9.92 -0.23 -0.60
C ILE A 97 -10.04 0.25 -2.03
N HIS A 98 -10.66 1.40 -2.21
CA HIS A 98 -10.74 2.13 -3.46
C HIS A 98 -9.83 3.36 -3.37
N VAL A 99 -9.00 3.55 -4.37
CA VAL A 99 -8.14 4.73 -4.53
C VAL A 99 -8.65 5.50 -5.74
N TYR A 100 -8.95 6.78 -5.54
CA TYR A 100 -9.52 7.65 -6.56
C TYR A 100 -8.50 8.66 -7.05
N GLN A 101 -8.55 8.98 -8.34
CA GLN A 101 -7.73 10.00 -8.96
C GLN A 101 -8.57 11.20 -9.39
N HIS A 102 -7.95 12.38 -9.47
CA HIS A 102 -8.65 13.62 -9.84
C HIS A 102 -9.18 13.62 -11.28
N ASP A 103 -8.60 12.81 -12.16
CA ASP A 103 -9.03 12.64 -13.55
C ASP A 103 -10.22 11.67 -13.71
N GLY A 104 -10.78 11.17 -12.59
CA GLY A 104 -11.84 10.17 -12.58
C GLY A 104 -11.33 8.73 -12.68
N GLY A 105 -10.01 8.54 -12.82
CA GLY A 105 -9.36 7.24 -12.73
C GLY A 105 -9.31 6.69 -11.30
N GLY A 106 -8.70 5.52 -11.17
CA GLY A 106 -8.51 4.88 -9.88
C GLY A 106 -8.37 3.37 -10.00
N PHE A 107 -8.08 2.75 -8.86
CA PHE A 107 -8.00 1.30 -8.75
C PHE A 107 -8.54 0.86 -7.41
N SER A 108 -8.77 -0.45 -7.25
CA SER A 108 -9.24 -0.98 -5.98
C SER A 108 -8.64 -2.34 -5.68
N VAL A 109 -8.27 -2.53 -4.42
CA VAL A 109 -7.61 -3.74 -3.93
C VAL A 109 -8.46 -4.42 -2.89
N LYS A 110 -8.47 -5.76 -2.90
CA LYS A 110 -9.19 -6.52 -1.88
C LYS A 110 -8.34 -6.66 -0.63
N THR A 111 -9.00 -6.70 0.52
CA THR A 111 -8.36 -6.84 1.83
C THR A 111 -8.99 -8.00 2.60
N ARG A 112 -8.28 -8.48 3.62
CA ARG A 112 -8.85 -9.45 4.57
C ARG A 112 -9.90 -8.78 5.45
N LEU A 113 -10.85 -9.59 5.95
CA LEU A 113 -11.71 -9.21 7.06
C LEU A 113 -11.04 -9.58 8.40
N GLY A 114 -11.67 -9.16 9.49
CA GLY A 114 -11.14 -9.21 10.86
C GLY A 114 -10.96 -7.80 11.37
N GLU A 115 -11.34 -7.56 12.63
CA GLU A 115 -11.39 -6.23 13.25
C GLU A 115 -10.08 -5.46 13.04
N GLU A 116 -8.95 -6.04 13.43
CA GLU A 116 -7.61 -5.47 13.26
C GLU A 116 -7.25 -5.18 11.78
N ASN A 117 -7.66 -6.02 10.84
CA ASN A 117 -7.43 -5.78 9.40
C ASN A 117 -8.30 -4.64 8.86
N VAL A 118 -9.52 -4.49 9.40
CA VAL A 118 -10.44 -3.42 9.00
C VAL A 118 -9.94 -2.09 9.56
N GLU A 119 -9.55 -2.05 10.83
CA GLU A 119 -8.97 -0.86 11.47
C GLU A 119 -7.69 -0.42 10.75
N TRP A 120 -6.80 -1.35 10.45
CA TRP A 120 -5.57 -1.04 9.71
C TRP A 120 -5.85 -0.56 8.27
N ALA A 121 -6.85 -1.16 7.59
CA ALA A 121 -7.27 -0.71 6.27
C ALA A 121 -7.87 0.71 6.31
N MET A 122 -8.68 1.03 7.32
CA MET A 122 -9.23 2.37 7.53
C MET A 122 -8.13 3.38 7.86
N HIS A 123 -7.16 3.00 8.70
CA HIS A 123 -5.98 3.83 8.98
C HIS A 123 -5.21 4.19 7.70
N LEU A 124 -5.00 3.21 6.81
CA LEU A 124 -4.39 3.47 5.50
C LEU A 124 -5.23 4.40 4.63
N VAL A 125 -6.56 4.25 4.63
CA VAL A 125 -7.47 5.14 3.89
C VAL A 125 -7.36 6.58 4.39
N ASP A 126 -7.31 6.80 5.71
CA ASP A 126 -7.11 8.13 6.29
C ASP A 126 -5.78 8.73 5.86
N LEU A 127 -4.71 7.93 5.85
CA LEU A 127 -3.40 8.36 5.38
C LEU A 127 -3.41 8.75 3.89
N MET A 128 -4.07 7.97 3.04
CA MET A 128 -4.24 8.29 1.62
C MET A 128 -5.05 9.57 1.42
N ASN A 129 -6.09 9.78 2.23
CA ASN A 129 -6.89 11.00 2.18
C ASN A 129 -6.06 12.24 2.57
N ARG A 130 -5.09 12.12 3.48
CA ARG A 130 -4.16 13.23 3.78
C ARG A 130 -3.32 13.64 2.58
N LEU A 131 -2.97 12.69 1.68
CA LEU A 131 -2.26 13.01 0.43
C LEU A 131 -3.12 13.89 -0.49
N SER A 132 -4.43 13.67 -0.56
CA SER A 132 -5.33 14.51 -1.38
C SER A 132 -5.46 15.95 -0.87
N THR A 133 -5.19 16.18 0.42
CA THR A 133 -5.33 17.51 1.06
C THR A 133 -4.04 18.32 1.13
N ALA A 134 -2.88 17.71 0.87
CA ALA A 134 -1.56 18.33 1.05
C ALA A 134 -1.16 19.32 -0.07
N ARG A 135 -2.13 20.06 -0.63
CA ARG A 135 -1.93 21.07 -1.67
C ARG A 135 -1.64 22.45 -1.12
#